data_AF-A0A847N539-F1
#
_entry.id   AF-A0A847N539-F1
#
_cell.length_a   1.000
_cell.length_b   1.000
_cell.length_c   1.000
_cell.angle_alpha   90.00
_cell.angle_beta   90.00
_cell.angle_gamma   90.00
#
_symmetry.space_group_name_H-M   'P 1'
#
loop_
_entity.id
_entity.type
_entity.pdbx_description
1 polymer ?
#
loop_
_entity_poly.entity_id
_entity_poly.type
_entity_poly.pdbx_seq_one_letter_code
_entity_poly.pdbx_strand_id
1 'polypeptide(L)'
;EGKKIVSGGTTAQIVSRLLAKPLKVDMSCWSPQVPPCSIMEGIDLVTEGMLTLSKVAIALEQKKPVRSLPNDAVRKFIQVMQESDQVHFIVGTKINEAHQDPNIPVEIGIRRTLIGRLRRALEDNYLKETSQEYI
;
A
#
# COMPACT_ATOMS: atom_id res chain seq x y z
N GLU A 1 17.29 1.94 -9.30
CA GLU A 1 17.01 2.12 -7.86
C GLU A 1 15.59 2.67 -7.71
N GLY A 2 14.91 2.40 -6.60
CA GLY A 2 13.55 2.87 -6.37
C GLY A 2 13.10 2.66 -4.94
N LYS A 3 12.15 3.48 -4.49
CA LYS A 3 11.55 3.38 -3.15
C LYS A 3 10.66 2.14 -3.07
N LYS A 4 10.73 1.43 -1.95
CA LYS A 4 10.03 0.17 -1.70
C LYS A 4 8.98 0.38 -0.63
N ILE A 5 7.73 0.03 -0.96
CA ILE A 5 6.62 0.02 -0.01
C ILE A 5 6.16 -1.42 0.19
N VAL A 6 5.98 -1.82 1.45
CA VAL A 6 5.29 -3.07 1.79
C VAL A 6 3.95 -2.72 2.42
N SER A 7 2.86 -3.14 1.78
CA SER A 7 1.49 -2.90 2.26
C SER A 7 0.79 -4.23 2.49
N GLY A 8 0.38 -4.49 3.73
CA GLY A 8 -0.17 -5.79 4.14
C GLY A 8 0.51 -6.28 5.43
N GLY A 9 -0.23 -6.52 6.51
CA GLY A 9 0.32 -7.09 7.74
C GLY A 9 0.98 -8.46 7.51
N THR A 10 0.27 -9.37 6.83
CA THR A 10 0.80 -10.68 6.43
C THR A 10 2.00 -10.54 5.49
N THR A 11 1.90 -9.64 4.50
CA THR A 11 3.00 -9.35 3.56
C THR A 11 4.24 -8.85 4.29
N ALA A 12 4.09 -7.91 5.23
CA ALA A 12 5.16 -7.37 6.04
C ALA A 12 5.83 -8.44 6.91
N GLN A 13 5.06 -9.37 7.50
CA GLN A 13 5.62 -10.49 8.24
C GLN A 13 6.40 -11.45 7.34
N ILE A 14 5.91 -11.74 6.13
CA ILE A 14 6.62 -12.58 5.15
C ILE A 14 7.95 -11.93 4.77
N VAL A 15 7.93 -10.65 4.40
CA VAL A 15 9.13 -9.89 4.01
C VAL A 15 10.12 -9.80 5.18
N SER A 16 9.64 -9.49 6.39
CA SER A 16 10.45 -9.45 7.61
C SER A 16 11.21 -10.76 7.85
N ARG A 17 10.50 -11.89 7.73
CA ARG A 17 11.09 -13.23 7.88
C ARG A 17 12.12 -13.54 6.81
N LEU A 18 11.81 -13.25 5.54
CA LEU A 18 12.69 -13.57 4.41
C LEU A 18 13.96 -12.71 4.40
N LEU A 19 13.86 -11.46 4.85
CA LEU A 19 15.01 -10.54 4.93
C LEU A 19 15.77 -10.63 6.27
N ALA A 20 15.27 -11.40 7.24
CA ALA A 20 15.75 -11.43 8.61
C ALA A 20 15.86 -10.03 9.24
N LYS A 21 14.90 -9.14 8.92
CA LYS A 21 14.83 -7.76 9.44
C LYS A 21 13.59 -7.57 10.30
N PRO A 22 13.73 -7.09 11.56
CA PRO A 22 12.58 -6.96 12.45
C PRO A 22 11.63 -5.85 12.00
N LEU A 23 10.34 -6.15 12.04
CA LEU A 23 9.27 -5.16 11.86
C LEU A 23 9.01 -4.42 13.18
N LYS A 24 9.08 -3.09 13.17
CA LYS A 24 8.80 -2.25 14.35
C LYS A 24 7.68 -1.27 14.05
N VAL A 25 6.70 -1.16 14.93
CA VAL A 25 5.61 -0.18 14.78
C VAL A 25 6.15 1.23 15.00
N ASP A 26 5.76 2.15 14.13
CA ASP A 26 6.09 3.57 14.22
C ASP A 26 4.85 4.38 14.61
N MET A 27 4.79 4.72 15.90
CA MET A 27 3.69 5.49 16.46
C MET A 27 3.74 6.99 16.09
N SER A 28 4.80 7.47 15.43
CA SER A 28 4.90 8.88 15.02
C SER A 28 3.94 9.24 13.87
N CYS A 29 3.42 8.23 13.17
CA CYS A 29 2.66 8.40 11.93
C CYS A 29 1.33 7.66 12.00
N TRP A 30 0.49 8.11 12.92
CA TRP A 30 -0.84 7.60 13.20
C TRP A 30 -1.89 8.71 13.10
N SER A 31 -3.08 8.37 12.62
CA SER A 31 -4.27 9.20 12.76
C SER A 31 -5.45 8.33 13.21
N PRO A 32 -6.51 8.89 13.81
CA PRO A 32 -7.65 8.10 14.32
C PRO A 32 -8.28 7.16 13.29
N GLN A 33 -8.10 7.44 12.01
CA GLN A 33 -8.66 6.64 10.92
C GLN A 33 -7.61 5.89 10.09
N VAL A 34 -6.32 6.05 10.37
CA VAL A 34 -5.23 5.42 9.60
C VAL A 34 -4.28 4.74 10.60
N PRO A 35 -4.12 3.40 10.52
CA PRO A 35 -3.21 2.67 11.39
C PRO A 35 -1.77 3.22 11.33
N PRO A 36 -0.96 3.02 12.39
CA PRO A 36 0.43 3.45 12.38
C PRO A 36 1.21 2.75 11.27
N CYS A 37 2.24 3.43 10.76
CA CYS A 37 3.23 2.80 9.89
C CYS A 37 4.05 1.78 10.68
N SER A 38 4.85 1.00 9.96
CA SER A 38 5.94 0.23 10.53
C SER A 38 7.26 0.56 9.82
N ILE A 39 8.36 0.29 10.49
CA ILE A 39 9.72 0.46 10.01
C ILE A 39 10.34 -0.91 9.85
N MET A 40 11.04 -1.11 8.73
CA MET A 40 11.85 -2.29 8.43
C MET A 40 13.07 -1.84 7.64
N GLU A 41 14.26 -2.29 8.05
CA GLU A 41 15.50 -1.96 7.35
C GLU A 41 15.43 -2.43 5.87
N GLY A 42 15.78 -1.54 4.94
CA GLY A 42 15.74 -1.81 3.50
C GLY A 42 14.38 -1.62 2.83
N ILE A 43 13.35 -1.21 3.58
CA ILE A 43 12.02 -0.85 3.08
C ILE A 43 11.69 0.59 3.49
N ASP A 44 11.33 1.43 2.53
CA ASP A 44 11.09 2.88 2.76
C ASP A 44 9.79 3.16 3.51
N LEU A 45 8.77 2.30 3.34
CA LEU A 45 7.50 2.44 4.03
C LEU A 45 6.83 1.07 4.22
N VAL A 46 6.38 0.78 5.44
CA VAL A 46 5.54 -0.39 5.73
C VAL A 46 4.18 0.08 6.29
N THR A 47 3.08 -0.41 5.72
CA THR A 47 1.70 -0.05 6.11
C THR A 47 0.80 -1.27 6.27
N GLU A 48 -0.36 -1.09 6.92
CA GLU A 48 -1.32 -2.17 7.18
C GLU A 48 -1.74 -2.93 5.93
N GLY A 49 -2.20 -2.27 4.87
CA GLY A 49 -2.82 -2.97 3.74
C GLY A 49 -4.07 -2.27 3.21
N MET A 50 -5.16 -3.02 3.13
CA MET A 50 -6.39 -2.64 2.40
C MET A 50 -7.02 -1.35 2.92
N LEU A 51 -7.03 -1.11 4.23
CA LEU A 51 -7.63 0.10 4.80
C LEU A 51 -6.83 1.34 4.38
N THR A 52 -5.50 1.25 4.45
CA THR A 52 -4.61 2.35 4.06
C THR A 52 -4.70 2.60 2.56
N LEU A 53 -4.60 1.54 1.74
CA LEU A 53 -4.67 1.63 0.28
C LEU A 53 -6.01 2.21 -0.20
N SER A 54 -7.13 1.88 0.46
CA SER A 54 -8.44 2.44 0.12
C SER A 54 -8.49 3.95 0.29
N LYS A 55 -7.86 4.46 1.36
CA LYS A 55 -7.77 5.91 1.62
C LYS A 55 -6.79 6.60 0.68
N VAL A 56 -5.68 5.94 0.34
CA VAL A 56 -4.73 6.41 -0.67
C VAL A 56 -5.42 6.58 -2.02
N ALA A 57 -6.20 5.58 -2.46
CA ALA A 57 -6.96 5.65 -3.71
C ALA A 57 -7.92 6.85 -3.73
N ILE A 58 -8.72 7.02 -2.68
CA ILE A 58 -9.65 8.17 -2.55
C ILE A 58 -8.89 9.51 -2.64
N ALA A 59 -7.76 9.63 -1.94
CA ALA A 59 -7.00 10.88 -1.93
C ALA A 59 -6.36 11.19 -3.29
N LEU A 60 -5.85 10.18 -4.00
CA LEU A 60 -5.33 10.34 -5.36
C LEU A 60 -6.43 10.72 -6.36
N GLU A 61 -7.58 10.03 -6.31
CA GLU A 61 -8.75 10.28 -7.16
C GLU A 61 -9.26 11.71 -6.98
N GLN A 62 -9.30 12.20 -5.73
CA GLN A 62 -9.73 13.55 -5.38
C GLN A 62 -8.67 14.63 -5.64
N LYS A 63 -7.47 14.28 -6.14
CA LYS A 63 -6.35 15.20 -6.35
C LYS A 63 -6.01 16.03 -5.10
N LYS A 64 -6.15 15.43 -3.91
CA LYS A 64 -5.88 16.13 -2.65
C LYS A 64 -4.40 16.53 -2.59
N PRO A 65 -4.05 17.81 -2.39
CA PRO A 65 -2.67 18.21 -2.21
C PRO A 65 -2.02 17.46 -1.05
N VAL A 66 -0.82 16.89 -1.24
CA VAL A 66 -0.12 16.11 -0.21
C VAL A 66 0.03 16.91 1.10
N ARG A 67 0.30 18.22 0.97
CA ARG A 67 0.42 19.14 2.10
C ARG A 67 -0.86 19.28 2.96
N SER A 68 -2.04 19.01 2.40
CA SER A 68 -3.31 19.11 3.13
C SER A 68 -3.71 17.79 3.82
N LEU A 69 -2.96 16.71 3.60
CA LEU A 69 -3.21 15.44 4.26
C LEU A 69 -2.61 15.42 5.68
N PRO A 70 -3.25 14.72 6.64
CA PRO A 70 -2.67 14.46 7.95
C PRO A 70 -1.28 13.82 7.83
N ASN A 71 -0.43 13.98 8.83
CA ASN A 71 0.88 13.33 8.86
C ASN A 71 0.77 11.84 9.25
N ASP A 72 0.17 11.05 8.36
CA ASP A 72 -0.07 9.62 8.56
C ASP A 72 0.42 8.77 7.38
N ALA A 73 0.15 7.46 7.44
CA ALA A 73 0.56 6.51 6.42
C ALA A 73 0.07 6.87 5.02
N VAL A 74 -1.12 7.47 4.88
CA VAL A 74 -1.70 7.83 3.58
C VAL A 74 -0.87 8.93 2.91
N ARG A 75 -0.52 9.97 3.68
CA ARG A 75 0.34 11.06 3.18
C ARG A 75 1.70 10.54 2.75
N LYS A 76 2.36 9.73 3.59
CA LYS A 76 3.67 9.13 3.27
C LYS A 76 3.60 8.29 1.99
N PHE A 77 2.57 7.46 1.86
CA PHE A 77 2.38 6.61 0.68
C PHE A 77 2.24 7.44 -0.60
N ILE A 78 1.37 8.45 -0.59
CA ILE A 78 1.15 9.32 -1.75
C ILE A 78 2.41 10.10 -2.11
N GLN A 79 3.13 10.59 -1.12
CA GLN A 79 4.39 11.30 -1.34
C GLN A 79 5.40 10.41 -2.09
N VAL A 80 5.58 9.16 -1.66
CA VAL A 80 6.48 8.21 -2.35
C VAL A 80 6.05 7.96 -3.79
N MET A 81 4.75 7.78 -4.04
CA MET A 81 4.25 7.55 -5.41
C MET A 81 4.38 8.79 -6.31
N GLN A 82 4.14 9.99 -5.79
CA GLN A 82 4.26 11.23 -6.58
C GLN A 82 5.71 11.59 -6.89
N GLU A 83 6.65 11.26 -6.01
CA GLU A 83 8.09 11.42 -6.22
C GLU A 83 8.69 10.38 -7.20
N SER A 84 7.92 9.37 -7.60
CA SER A 84 8.35 8.31 -8.52
C SER A 84 7.81 8.56 -9.93
N ASP A 85 8.58 8.25 -10.98
CA ASP A 85 8.10 8.33 -12.37
C ASP A 85 7.32 7.08 -12.78
N GLN A 86 7.79 5.91 -12.32
CA GLN A 86 7.18 4.61 -12.56
C GLN A 86 6.77 3.95 -11.23
N VAL A 87 5.59 3.34 -11.20
CA VAL A 87 5.08 2.61 -10.03
C VAL A 87 4.75 1.17 -10.42
N HIS A 88 5.48 0.22 -9.85
CA HIS A 88 5.28 -1.21 -10.09
C HIS A 88 4.55 -1.86 -8.92
N PHE A 89 3.36 -2.41 -9.19
CA PHE A 89 2.55 -3.08 -8.18
C PHE A 89 2.78 -4.59 -8.21
N ILE A 90 3.36 -5.14 -7.15
CA ILE A 90 3.47 -6.59 -6.95
C ILE A 90 2.37 -7.01 -5.98
N VAL A 91 1.41 -7.79 -6.47
CA VAL A 91 0.17 -8.08 -5.75
C VAL A 91 0.09 -9.56 -5.43
N GLY A 92 0.26 -9.91 -4.16
CA GLY A 92 0.05 -11.27 -3.70
C GLY A 92 -1.40 -11.72 -3.95
N THR A 93 -1.56 -12.96 -4.40
CA THR A 93 -2.83 -13.63 -4.68
C THR A 93 -3.15 -14.73 -3.68
N LYS A 94 -2.22 -15.02 -2.76
CA LYS A 94 -2.42 -16.03 -1.73
C LYS A 94 -3.67 -15.70 -0.92
N ILE A 95 -4.58 -16.66 -0.94
CA ILE A 95 -5.78 -16.70 -0.12
C ILE A 95 -5.36 -17.10 1.30
N ASN A 96 -5.91 -16.42 2.30
CA ASN A 96 -5.67 -16.79 3.69
C ASN A 96 -6.45 -18.08 4.01
N GLU A 97 -5.73 -19.22 4.08
CA GLU A 97 -6.31 -20.55 4.33
C GLU A 97 -7.06 -20.65 5.68
N ALA A 98 -6.79 -19.74 6.62
CA ALA A 98 -7.49 -19.66 7.90
C ALA A 98 -8.96 -19.22 7.78
N HIS A 99 -9.41 -18.77 6.60
CA HIS A 99 -10.79 -18.39 6.30
C HIS A 99 -11.29 -19.19 5.10
N GLN A 100 -11.67 -20.46 5.31
CA GLN A 100 -12.41 -21.28 4.34
C GLN A 100 -13.88 -20.81 4.23
N ASP A 101 -14.08 -19.54 3.89
CA ASP A 101 -15.40 -18.95 3.68
C ASP A 101 -15.68 -18.88 2.16
N PRO A 102 -16.75 -19.47 1.61
CA PRO A 102 -17.04 -19.49 0.16
C PRO A 102 -17.04 -18.12 -0.56
N ASN A 103 -16.98 -17.01 0.17
CA ASN A 103 -16.77 -15.66 -0.35
C ASN A 103 -15.31 -15.33 -0.76
N ILE A 104 -14.36 -16.26 -0.67
CA ILE A 104 -12.94 -16.10 -1.08
C ILE A 104 -12.72 -15.41 -2.45
N PRO A 105 -13.50 -15.67 -3.52
CA PRO A 105 -13.32 -14.98 -4.80
C PRO A 105 -13.46 -13.45 -4.71
N VAL A 106 -14.21 -12.98 -3.70
CA VAL A 106 -14.52 -11.57 -3.49
C VAL A 106 -13.31 -10.80 -2.99
N GLU A 107 -12.52 -11.33 -2.04
CA GLU A 107 -11.40 -10.58 -1.45
C GLU A 107 -10.28 -10.30 -2.46
N ILE A 108 -9.94 -11.29 -3.29
CA ILE A 108 -9.02 -11.11 -4.43
C ILE A 108 -9.60 -10.07 -5.41
N GLY A 109 -10.91 -10.17 -5.69
CA GLY A 109 -11.62 -9.18 -6.51
C GLY A 109 -11.50 -7.76 -5.97
N ILE A 110 -11.66 -7.58 -4.66
CA ILE A 110 -11.52 -6.28 -3.98
C ILE A 110 -10.08 -5.76 -4.11
N ARG A 111 -9.07 -6.61 -3.87
CA ARG A 111 -7.66 -6.21 -3.98
C ARG A 111 -7.32 -5.79 -5.42
N ARG A 112 -7.70 -6.60 -6.41
CA ARG A 112 -7.52 -6.29 -7.84
C ARG A 112 -8.20 -4.97 -8.23
N THR A 113 -9.44 -4.78 -7.77
CA THR A 113 -10.19 -3.55 -8.01
C THR A 113 -9.49 -2.34 -7.42
N LEU A 114 -8.98 -2.45 -6.18
CA LEU A 114 -8.29 -1.36 -5.50
C LEU A 114 -6.96 -1.00 -6.18
N ILE A 115 -6.16 -1.99 -6.58
CA ILE A 115 -4.94 -1.75 -7.35
C ILE A 115 -5.28 -1.09 -8.69
N GLY A 116 -6.33 -1.55 -9.39
CA GLY A 116 -6.79 -0.93 -10.63
C GLY A 116 -7.23 0.53 -10.46
N ARG A 117 -7.83 0.89 -9.31
CA ARG A 117 -8.16 2.28 -8.97
C ARG A 117 -6.92 3.13 -8.73
N LEU A 118 -5.95 2.62 -7.96
CA LEU A 118 -4.69 3.31 -7.70
C LEU A 118 -3.93 3.59 -8.99
N ARG A 119 -3.83 2.60 -9.86
CA ARG A 119 -3.17 2.72 -11.16
C ARG A 119 -3.81 3.78 -12.04
N ARG A 120 -5.12 3.69 -12.26
CA ARG A 120 -5.87 4.71 -13.03
C ARG A 120 -5.70 6.10 -12.45
N ALA A 121 -5.80 6.25 -11.13
CA ALA A 121 -5.61 7.54 -10.50
C ALA A 121 -4.20 8.08 -10.73
N LEU A 122 -3.16 7.25 -10.66
CA LEU A 122 -1.76 7.66 -10.92
C LEU A 122 -1.53 8.03 -12.40
N GLU A 123 -2.05 7.24 -13.32
CA GLU A 123 -1.93 7.43 -14.77
C GLU A 123 -2.69 8.70 -15.21
N ASP A 124 -3.98 8.80 -14.87
CA ASP A 124 -4.88 9.84 -15.37
C ASP A 124 -4.65 11.19 -14.69
N ASN A 125 -4.35 11.20 -13.38
CA ASN A 125 -4.26 12.44 -12.61
C ASN A 125 -2.84 12.94 -12.41
N TYR A 126 -1.84 12.05 -12.45
CA TYR A 126 -0.45 12.37 -12.11
C TYR A 126 0.55 11.99 -13.21
N LEU A 127 0.08 11.48 -14.36
CA LEU A 127 0.89 11.13 -15.52
C LEU A 127 2.02 10.16 -15.20
N LYS A 128 1.77 9.24 -14.26
CA LYS A 128 2.73 8.20 -13.87
C LYS A 128 2.59 6.98 -14.75
N GLU A 129 3.69 6.32 -15.05
CA GLU A 129 3.66 5.01 -15.70
C GLU A 129 3.46 3.94 -14.64
N THR A 130 2.52 3.01 -14.86
CA THR A 130 2.28 1.93 -13.90
C THR A 130 2.28 0.56 -14.54
N SER A 131 2.77 -0.43 -13.79
CA SER A 131 2.70 -1.85 -14.15
C SER A 131 2.19 -2.66 -12.96
N GLN A 132 1.66 -3.85 -13.21
CA GLN A 132 1.27 -4.76 -12.15
C GLN A 132 1.61 -6.21 -12.47
N GLU A 133 1.97 -6.96 -11.44
CA GLU A 133 2.19 -8.40 -11.48
C GLU A 133 1.45 -9.07 -10.32
N TYR A 134 0.94 -10.28 -10.57
CA TYR A 134 0.27 -11.11 -9.57
C TYR A 134 1.15 -12.30 -9.21
N ILE A 135 1.40 -12.51 -7.91
CA ILE A 135 2.25 -13.58 -7.37
C ILE A 135 1.55 -14.44 -6.32
#